data_AF-A0A846GCH7-F1
#
_entry.id   AF-A0A846GCH7-F1
#
_cell.length_a   1.000
_cell.length_b   1.000
_cell.length_c   1.000
_cell.angle_alpha   90.00
_cell.angle_beta   90.00
_cell.angle_gamma   90.00
#
_symmetry.space_group_name_H-M   'P 1'
#
loop_
_entity.id
_entity.type
_entity.pdbx_description
1 polymer ?
#
loop_
_entity_poly.entity_id
_entity_poly.type
_entity_poly.pdbx_seq_one_letter_code
_entity_poly.pdbx_strand_id
1 'polypeptide(L)'
;MNNSEIEWTTVTWNPVTGCDKVSPGCAHCYAERLANTRLKRFYPNGFSEVKLHPERLKQPLKLKDPCEIFVKSMSDLFHEKIPLEYIQQVFDIIAQTPHHVCQILTKRAERLAVLAPQLEWYSKKSGMKNHVLKVSKRKHIITPE
;
A
#
# COMPACT_ATOMS: atom_id res chain seq x y z
N MET A 1 -10.20 -10.40 2.27
CA MET A 1 -10.22 -8.94 2.46
C MET A 1 -11.55 -8.58 3.05
N ASN A 2 -11.59 -7.62 3.97
CA ASN A 2 -12.84 -7.17 4.57
C ASN A 2 -13.23 -5.84 3.95
N ASN A 3 -14.53 -5.52 4.01
CA ASN A 3 -15.00 -4.17 3.71
C ASN A 3 -14.27 -3.17 4.61
N SER A 4 -13.85 -2.05 4.01
CA SER A 4 -13.15 -1.00 4.75
C SER A 4 -14.15 -0.14 5.52
N GLU A 5 -13.81 0.26 6.74
CA GLU A 5 -14.52 1.34 7.46
C GLU A 5 -14.06 2.72 6.97
N ILE A 6 -13.08 2.77 6.05
CA ILE A 6 -12.60 4.00 5.43
C ILE A 6 -13.56 4.37 4.30
N GLU A 7 -14.28 5.48 4.45
CA GLU A 7 -15.42 5.87 3.60
C GLU A 7 -15.13 5.95 2.09
N TRP A 8 -13.87 6.19 1.71
CA TRP A 8 -13.44 6.35 0.32
C TRP A 8 -12.85 5.09 -0.31
N THR A 9 -12.92 3.91 0.34
CA THR A 9 -12.40 2.66 -0.26
C THR A 9 -13.33 1.50 0.06
N THR A 10 -13.54 0.63 -0.92
CA THR A 10 -14.38 -0.57 -0.75
C THR A 10 -13.72 -1.55 0.21
N VAL A 11 -12.42 -1.80 0.05
CA VAL A 11 -11.68 -2.85 0.75
C VAL A 11 -10.24 -2.43 1.01
N THR A 12 -9.66 -2.96 2.08
CA THR A 12 -8.21 -2.82 2.33
C THR A 12 -7.49 -4.14 2.03
N TRP A 13 -6.41 -4.07 1.28
CA TRP A 13 -5.47 -5.17 1.04
C TRP A 13 -4.18 -4.85 1.79
N ASN A 14 -3.85 -5.53 2.89
CA ASN A 14 -2.67 -5.24 3.72
C ASN A 14 -1.58 -6.32 3.54
N PRO A 15 -0.78 -6.31 2.45
CA PRO A 15 0.30 -7.27 2.22
C PRO A 15 1.51 -7.02 3.13
N VAL A 16 1.59 -5.84 3.78
CA VAL A 16 2.60 -5.53 4.79
C VAL A 16 1.92 -4.90 5.99
N THR A 17 2.39 -5.20 7.19
CA THR A 17 2.01 -4.49 8.42
C THR A 17 3.24 -3.98 9.16
N GLY A 18 3.06 -2.92 9.93
CA GLY A 18 4.11 -2.27 10.69
C GLY A 18 4.81 -1.17 9.91
N CYS A 19 5.30 -0.19 10.64
CA CYS A 19 6.02 0.97 10.12
C CYS A 19 6.72 1.73 11.26
N ASP A 20 7.82 2.41 10.96
CA ASP A 20 8.39 3.44 11.82
C ASP A 20 8.08 4.87 11.34
N LYS A 21 8.33 5.86 12.20
CA LYS A 21 8.03 7.27 11.95
C LYS A 21 9.19 7.92 11.19
N VAL A 22 8.89 8.57 10.06
CA VAL A 22 9.90 9.25 9.22
C VAL A 22 9.61 10.73 8.95
N SER A 23 8.49 11.26 9.42
CA SER A 23 8.16 12.68 9.25
C SER A 23 7.25 13.21 10.36
N PRO A 24 7.14 14.53 10.55
CA PRO A 24 6.19 15.14 11.49
C PRO A 24 4.74 14.70 11.24
N GLY A 25 4.39 14.37 10.00
CA GLY A 25 3.08 13.81 9.66
C GLY A 25 2.77 12.45 10.31
N CYS A 26 3.74 11.80 10.94
CA CYS A 26 3.54 10.56 11.71
C CYS A 26 3.23 10.79 13.20
N ALA A 27 3.26 12.03 13.70
CA ALA A 27 3.05 12.34 15.11
C ALA A 27 1.73 11.78 15.67
N HIS A 28 0.67 11.78 14.87
CA HIS A 28 -0.67 11.28 15.24
C HIS A 28 -1.11 10.08 14.41
N CYS A 29 -0.20 9.13 14.16
CA CYS A 29 -0.48 7.93 13.37
C CYS A 29 -1.60 7.07 13.99
N TYR A 30 -2.73 6.95 13.30
CA TYR A 30 -3.84 6.11 13.76
C TYR A 30 -3.45 4.62 13.79
N ALA A 31 -2.66 4.15 12.81
CA ALA A 31 -2.26 2.75 12.70
C ALA A 31 -1.40 2.33 13.90
N GLU A 32 -0.44 3.17 14.30
CA GLU A 32 0.37 2.94 15.50
C GLU A 32 -0.51 2.93 16.77
N ARG A 33 -1.47 3.87 16.88
CA ARG A 33 -2.41 3.89 18.02
C ARG A 33 -3.23 2.61 18.09
N LEU A 34 -3.78 2.13 16.98
CA LEU A 34 -4.53 0.88 16.91
C LEU A 34 -3.66 -0.32 17.27
N ALA A 35 -2.44 -0.38 16.72
CA ALA A 35 -1.45 -1.41 17.03
C ALA A 35 -1.08 -1.45 18.51
N ASN A 36 -1.04 -0.31 19.19
CA ASN A 36 -0.77 -0.24 20.63
C ASN A 36 -2.00 -0.45 21.52
N THR A 37 -3.21 -0.52 20.94
CA THR A 37 -4.47 -0.65 21.69
C THR A 37 -5.27 -1.86 21.23
N ARG A 38 -6.30 -1.67 20.38
CA ARG A 38 -7.26 -2.70 19.96
C ARG A 38 -6.59 -3.88 19.24
N LEU A 39 -5.48 -3.62 18.55
CA LEU A 39 -4.77 -4.63 17.75
C LEU A 39 -3.49 -5.13 18.42
N LYS A 40 -3.21 -4.79 19.68
CA LYS A 40 -1.96 -5.13 20.39
C LYS A 40 -1.55 -6.59 20.27
N ARG A 41 -2.51 -7.52 20.31
CA ARG A 41 -2.27 -8.96 20.15
C ARG A 41 -1.61 -9.34 18.81
N PHE A 42 -1.78 -8.53 17.77
CA PHE A 42 -1.23 -8.76 16.44
C PHE A 42 0.14 -8.10 16.23
N TYR A 43 0.59 -7.29 17.20
CA TYR A 43 1.87 -6.59 17.18
C TYR A 43 2.67 -6.90 18.46
N PRO A 44 3.05 -8.17 18.69
CA PRO A 44 3.74 -8.58 19.91
C PRO A 44 5.08 -7.87 20.11
N ASN A 45 5.77 -7.51 19.01
CA ASN A 45 7.02 -6.77 19.02
C ASN A 45 6.83 -5.26 18.74
N GLY A 46 5.59 -4.78 18.84
CA GLY A 46 5.22 -3.39 18.57
C GLY A 46 5.04 -3.04 17.09
N PHE A 47 4.50 -1.85 16.83
CA PHE A 47 4.16 -1.40 15.47
C PHE A 47 5.39 -1.18 14.56
N SER A 48 6.56 -0.92 15.13
CA SER A 48 7.81 -0.70 14.39
C SER A 48 8.41 -1.98 13.79
N GLU A 49 7.87 -3.15 14.14
CA GLU A 49 8.21 -4.40 13.46
C GLU A 49 7.49 -4.47 12.11
N VAL A 50 8.26 -4.39 11.03
CA VAL A 50 7.74 -4.56 9.67
C VAL A 50 7.62 -6.05 9.38
N LYS A 51 6.41 -6.47 8.99
CA LYS A 51 6.09 -7.86 8.67
C LYS A 51 5.46 -7.96 7.28
N LEU A 52 6.04 -8.83 6.45
CA LEU A 52 5.49 -9.20 5.15
C LEU A 52 4.40 -10.26 5.32
N HIS A 53 3.40 -10.23 4.44
CA HIS A 53 2.31 -11.19 4.42
C HIS A 53 2.15 -11.82 3.02
N PRO A 54 3.06 -12.69 2.58
CA PRO A 54 2.99 -13.35 1.28
C PRO A 54 1.67 -14.09 1.05
N GLU A 55 1.07 -14.63 2.11
CA GLU A 55 -0.23 -15.31 2.08
C GLU A 55 -1.38 -14.39 1.65
N ARG A 56 -1.20 -13.07 1.75
CA ARG A 56 -2.19 -12.05 1.40
C ARG A 56 -2.01 -11.49 -0.01
N LEU A 57 -0.92 -11.78 -0.71
CA LEU A 57 -0.62 -11.20 -2.02
C LEU A 57 -1.75 -11.48 -3.01
N LYS A 58 -2.24 -12.71 -3.08
CA LYS A 58 -3.27 -13.13 -4.05
C LYS A 58 -4.71 -12.77 -3.64
N GLN A 59 -4.92 -11.96 -2.59
CA GLN A 59 -6.26 -11.62 -2.14
C GLN A 59 -7.08 -10.80 -3.16
N PRO A 60 -6.52 -9.79 -3.86
CA PRO A 60 -7.26 -9.03 -4.86
C PRO A 60 -7.81 -9.90 -6.00
N LEU A 61 -7.07 -10.94 -6.40
CA LEU A 61 -7.49 -11.88 -7.46
C LEU A 61 -8.82 -12.60 -7.15
N LYS A 62 -9.26 -12.61 -5.90
CA LYS A 62 -10.51 -13.27 -5.47
C LYS A 62 -11.74 -12.35 -5.58
N LEU A 63 -11.53 -11.05 -5.80
CA LEU A 63 -12.60 -10.07 -5.91
C LEU A 63 -13.10 -10.01 -7.36
N LYS A 64 -14.38 -10.34 -7.55
CA LYS A 64 -15.01 -10.37 -8.87
C LYS A 64 -15.48 -8.98 -9.31
N ASP A 65 -16.09 -8.24 -8.39
CA ASP A 65 -16.65 -6.94 -8.68
C ASP A 65 -15.59 -5.84 -8.62
N PRO A 66 -15.65 -4.81 -9.50
CA PRO A 66 -14.79 -3.64 -9.41
C PRO A 66 -14.80 -3.03 -8.00
N CYS A 67 -13.62 -2.72 -7.48
CA CYS A 67 -13.43 -2.26 -6.11
C CYS A 67 -12.40 -1.13 -6.08
N GLU A 68 -12.59 -0.20 -5.16
CA GLU A 68 -11.51 0.70 -4.72
C GLU A 68 -10.73 0.00 -3.61
N ILE A 69 -9.47 -0.33 -3.87
CA ILE A 69 -8.61 -1.09 -2.97
C ILE A 69 -7.57 -0.16 -2.35
N PHE A 70 -7.63 0.03 -1.04
CA PHE A 70 -6.53 0.64 -0.32
C PHE A 70 -5.46 -0.39 0.00
N VAL A 71 -4.26 -0.25 -0.60
CA VAL A 71 -3.18 -1.25 -0.57
C VAL A 71 -2.45 -1.30 0.78
N LYS A 72 -2.69 -0.35 1.69
CA LYS A 72 -2.08 -0.38 3.02
C LYS A 72 -2.72 0.61 3.98
N SER A 73 -3.40 0.08 5.01
CA SER A 73 -3.90 0.87 6.13
C SER A 73 -3.05 0.75 7.39
N MET A 74 -2.13 -0.22 7.46
CA MET A 74 -1.34 -0.49 8.67
C MET A 74 0.17 -0.58 8.39
N SER A 75 0.66 0.07 7.33
CA SER A 75 2.08 0.04 6.93
C SER A 75 2.43 1.15 5.94
N ASP A 76 3.70 1.21 5.52
CA ASP A 76 4.14 1.90 4.32
C ASP A 76 4.85 0.91 3.38
N LEU A 77 4.27 0.57 2.22
CA LEU A 77 4.83 -0.35 1.21
C LEU A 77 6.26 -0.01 0.77
N PHE A 78 6.67 1.26 0.86
CA PHE A 78 8.02 1.70 0.49
C PHE A 78 8.96 1.79 1.69
N HIS A 79 8.68 1.07 2.79
CA HIS A 79 9.61 0.97 3.92
C HIS A 79 10.93 0.33 3.53
N GLU A 80 12.04 0.79 4.11
CA GLU A 80 13.37 0.30 3.80
C GLU A 80 13.60 -1.18 4.05
N LYS A 81 12.84 -1.75 5.01
CA LYS A 81 12.89 -3.17 5.37
C LYS A 81 12.12 -4.07 4.40
N ILE A 82 11.39 -3.51 3.44
CA ILE A 82 10.62 -4.27 2.44
C ILE A 82 11.50 -4.43 1.19
N PRO A 83 11.85 -5.67 0.79
CA PRO A 83 12.63 -5.93 -0.41
C PRO A 83 11.92 -5.45 -1.68
N LEU A 84 12.69 -5.04 -2.69
CA LEU A 84 12.14 -4.62 -3.98
C LEU A 84 11.30 -5.73 -4.62
N GLU A 85 11.75 -6.97 -4.53
CA GLU A 85 11.10 -8.15 -5.11
C GLU A 85 9.69 -8.33 -4.54
N TYR A 86 9.51 -8.02 -3.25
CA TYR A 86 8.19 -8.08 -2.62
C TYR A 86 7.28 -6.94 -3.09
N ILE A 87 7.85 -5.75 -3.31
CA ILE A 87 7.10 -4.61 -3.87
C ILE A 87 6.69 -4.94 -5.32
N GLN A 88 7.58 -5.51 -6.12
CA GLN A 88 7.26 -5.96 -7.48
C GLN A 88 6.12 -6.98 -7.48
N GLN A 89 6.14 -7.98 -6.60
CA GLN A 89 5.02 -8.93 -6.46
C GLN A 89 3.68 -8.25 -6.13
N VAL A 90 3.69 -7.18 -5.33
CA VAL A 90 2.47 -6.39 -5.07
C VAL A 90 2.01 -5.71 -6.36
N PHE A 91 2.91 -5.09 -7.13
CA PHE A 91 2.58 -4.45 -8.40
C PHE A 91 2.12 -5.46 -9.46
N ASP A 92 2.68 -6.66 -9.50
CA ASP A 92 2.25 -7.74 -10.40
C ASP A 92 0.79 -8.13 -10.15
N ILE A 93 0.36 -8.19 -8.89
CA ILE A 93 -1.04 -8.46 -8.55
C ILE A 93 -1.94 -7.31 -8.98
N ILE A 94 -1.49 -6.05 -8.79
CA ILE A 94 -2.23 -4.87 -9.25
C ILE A 94 -2.43 -4.92 -10.78
N ALA A 95 -1.38 -5.27 -11.52
CA ALA A 95 -1.43 -5.40 -12.98
C ALA A 95 -2.36 -6.54 -13.44
N GLN A 96 -2.45 -7.63 -12.66
CA GLN A 96 -3.36 -8.75 -12.92
C GLN A 96 -4.83 -8.45 -12.60
N THR A 97 -5.12 -7.37 -11.87
CA THR A 97 -6.49 -6.96 -11.51
C THR A 97 -6.84 -5.57 -12.05
N PRO A 98 -6.84 -5.36 -13.39
CA PRO A 98 -7.03 -4.04 -13.99
C PRO A 98 -8.45 -3.47 -13.80
N HIS A 99 -9.42 -4.30 -13.41
CA HIS A 99 -10.80 -3.89 -13.07
C HIS A 99 -10.91 -3.26 -11.67
N HIS A 100 -9.86 -3.29 -10.85
CA HIS A 100 -9.81 -2.60 -9.56
C HIS A 100 -9.05 -1.28 -9.66
N VAL A 101 -9.40 -0.34 -8.78
CA VAL A 101 -8.63 0.89 -8.57
C VAL A 101 -7.80 0.72 -7.30
N CYS A 102 -6.49 0.51 -7.46
CA CYS A 102 -5.57 0.36 -6.34
C CYS A 102 -4.97 1.71 -5.93
N GLN A 103 -5.11 2.04 -4.64
CA GLN A 103 -4.61 3.29 -4.05
C GLN A 103 -3.46 3.00 -3.09
N ILE A 104 -2.32 3.68 -3.30
CA ILE A 104 -1.13 3.57 -2.45
C ILE A 104 -0.73 4.98 -1.99
N LEU A 105 -0.59 5.16 -0.67
CA LEU A 105 -0.13 6.43 -0.05
C LEU A 105 1.23 6.23 0.60
N THR A 106 2.23 7.09 0.40
CA THR A 106 3.52 6.94 1.08
C THR A 106 4.06 8.26 1.59
N LYS A 107 4.79 8.20 2.71
CA LYS A 107 5.63 9.31 3.21
C LYS A 107 7.10 9.16 2.79
N ARG A 108 7.48 8.00 2.26
CA ARG A 108 8.85 7.66 1.84
C ARG A 108 9.05 7.95 0.34
N ALA A 109 8.75 9.18 -0.06
CA ALA A 109 8.73 9.58 -1.46
C ALA A 109 10.10 9.42 -2.15
N GLU A 110 11.22 9.56 -1.43
CA GLU A 110 12.56 9.35 -1.99
C GLU A 110 12.80 7.90 -2.38
N ARG A 111 12.45 6.95 -1.50
CA ARG A 111 12.53 5.51 -1.83
C ARG A 111 11.59 5.15 -2.96
N LEU A 112 10.37 5.69 -2.97
CA LEU A 112 9.46 5.54 -4.10
C LEU A 112 10.12 6.03 -5.40
N ALA A 113 10.73 7.22 -5.43
CA ALA A 113 11.35 7.76 -6.65
C ALA A 113 12.47 6.87 -7.18
N VAL A 114 13.27 6.25 -6.30
CA VAL A 114 14.33 5.29 -6.68
C VAL A 114 13.75 3.98 -7.22
N LEU A 115 12.67 3.49 -6.63
CA LEU A 115 12.08 2.20 -7.03
C LEU A 115 11.11 2.33 -8.20
N ALA A 116 10.53 3.51 -8.44
CA ALA A 116 9.51 3.71 -9.46
C ALA A 116 9.92 3.22 -10.86
N PRO A 117 11.14 3.45 -11.37
CA PRO A 117 11.55 2.92 -12.68
C PRO A 117 11.58 1.38 -12.77
N GLN A 118 11.54 0.68 -11.63
CA GLN A 118 11.63 -0.78 -11.52
C GLN A 118 10.27 -1.44 -11.22
N LEU A 119 9.19 -0.66 -11.24
CA LEU A 119 7.84 -1.10 -10.93
C LEU A 119 6.94 -0.96 -12.15
N GLU A 120 6.10 -1.95 -12.37
CA GLU A 120 5.07 -1.94 -13.42
C GLU A 120 3.91 -1.04 -13.00
N TRP A 121 4.06 0.27 -13.17
CA TRP A 121 3.03 1.26 -12.84
C TRP A 121 1.81 1.15 -13.75
N TYR A 122 2.05 0.90 -15.04
CA TYR A 122 1.07 0.69 -16.11
C TYR A 122 1.81 0.58 -17.46
N SER A 123 1.42 -0.39 -18.31
CA SER A 123 1.90 -0.53 -19.70
C SER A 123 0.80 -0.11 -20.68
N LYS A 124 1.16 0.69 -21.69
CA LYS A 124 0.29 1.33 -22.72
C LYS A 124 -0.65 0.39 -23.51
N LYS A 125 -0.64 -0.94 -23.30
CA LYS A 125 -1.35 -1.93 -24.14
C LYS A 125 -2.87 -2.03 -23.95
N SER A 126 -3.49 -1.39 -22.95
CA SER A 126 -4.92 -1.63 -22.64
C SER A 126 -5.83 -0.40 -22.58
N GLY A 127 -5.34 0.82 -22.83
CA GLY A 127 -6.20 2.01 -22.96
C GLY A 127 -7.03 2.41 -21.73
N MET A 128 -6.75 1.86 -20.54
CA MET A 128 -7.50 2.12 -19.29
C MET A 128 -6.62 2.79 -18.23
N LYS A 129 -7.05 3.97 -17.75
CA LYS A 129 -6.36 4.81 -16.75
C LYS A 129 -6.71 4.39 -15.32
N ASN A 130 -6.10 3.36 -14.74
CA ASN A 130 -6.61 2.81 -13.46
C ASN A 130 -5.68 2.85 -12.23
N HIS A 131 -4.57 3.58 -12.24
CA HIS A 131 -3.70 3.68 -11.06
C HIS A 131 -3.63 5.11 -10.52
N VAL A 132 -4.28 5.35 -9.38
CA VAL A 132 -4.12 6.60 -8.63
C VAL A 132 -3.11 6.36 -7.50
N LEU A 133 -1.84 6.62 -7.80
CA LEU A 133 -0.82 6.79 -6.76
C LEU A 133 -0.98 8.18 -6.14
N LYS A 134 -1.66 8.29 -5.00
CA LYS A 134 -1.67 9.54 -4.22
C LYS A 134 -0.39 9.58 -3.35
N VAL A 135 0.67 10.19 -3.85
CA VAL A 135 1.85 10.48 -3.03
C VAL A 135 1.54 11.67 -2.13
N SER A 136 1.40 11.44 -0.83
CA SER A 136 1.23 12.50 0.16
C SER A 136 2.59 13.12 0.52
N LYS A 137 3.14 13.91 -0.40
CA LYS A 137 3.96 15.07 -0.06
C LYS A 137 3.29 16.25 -0.77
N ARG A 138 3.08 17.38 -0.08
CA ARG A 138 2.46 18.62 -0.61
C ARG A 138 3.12 19.20 -1.90
N LYS A 139 3.97 18.48 -2.65
CA LYS A 139 4.70 19.04 -3.81
C LYS A 139 4.95 18.14 -5.03
N HIS A 140 4.75 16.82 -5.03
CA HIS A 140 5.05 16.03 -6.23
C HIS A 140 4.05 14.88 -6.43
N ILE A 141 3.11 15.09 -7.34
CA ILE A 141 2.37 14.02 -8.00
C ILE A 141 3.34 13.40 -9.01
N ILE A 142 3.74 12.15 -8.79
CA ILE A 142 4.50 11.40 -9.79
C ILE A 142 3.47 10.68 -10.66
N THR A 143 3.12 11.30 -11.78
CA THR A 143 2.47 10.62 -12.91
C THR A 143 3.56 10.16 -13.87
N PRO A 144 3.54 8.92 -14.38
CA PRO A 144 4.37 8.55 -15.51
C PRO A 144 3.98 9.42 -16.71
N GLU A 145 4.98 9.99 -17.40
CA GLU A 145 4.79 10.62 -18.72
C GLU A 145 4.49 9.58 -19.81
#